data_AF-A0A0M4R1T1-F1
#
_entry.id   AF-A0A0M4R1T1-F1
#
_cell.length_a   1.000
_cell.length_b   1.000
_cell.length_c   1.000
_cell.angle_alpha   90.00
_cell.angle_beta   90.00
_cell.angle_gamma   90.00
#
_symmetry.space_group_name_H-M   'P 1'
#
loop_
_entity.id
_entity.type
_entity.pdbx_description
1 polymer ?
#
loop_
_entity_poly.entity_id
_entity_poly.type
_entity_poly.pdbx_seq_one_letter_code
_entity_poly.pdbx_strand_id
1 'polypeptide(L)'
;MELRSRLLPNLTSDPDFFGRFAERFARYMGTANFLLYMTVFVIVWIAINVVGLFGLHWDPYPFILLNLFFSTQASYAAPLILLAQNRQDDRDRVQIEQDRSRNERNLADTEYLTREVAALRITLREVATRDFVRSELRGLLEDLLALQDNDAETHSRDSRDSRTSRSPATSSIRAVSAKRTTNP
;
A
#
# COMPACT_ATOMS: atom_id res chain seq x y z
N MET A 1 18.00 52.29 -26.31
CA MET A 1 17.63 52.96 -25.04
C MET A 1 17.51 51.87 -23.98
N GLU A 2 18.66 51.46 -23.49
CA GLU A 2 18.85 50.38 -22.54
C GLU A 2 19.21 50.98 -21.17
N LEU A 3 18.89 50.25 -20.11
CA LEU A 3 19.46 50.35 -18.76
C LEU A 3 18.92 51.45 -17.83
N ARG A 4 17.75 51.20 -17.22
CA ARG A 4 17.57 51.50 -15.79
C ARG A 4 17.66 50.20 -15.00
N SER A 5 18.92 49.80 -14.79
CA SER A 5 19.36 48.71 -13.94
C SER A 5 18.80 48.82 -12.53
N ARG A 6 18.16 47.74 -12.11
CA ARG A 6 17.66 47.49 -10.76
C ARG A 6 18.83 47.50 -9.78
N LEU A 7 18.95 48.56 -8.99
CA LEU A 7 19.91 48.73 -7.89
C LEU A 7 19.28 48.30 -6.56
N LEU A 8 18.74 47.08 -6.49
CA LEU A 8 18.46 46.47 -5.19
C LEU A 8 19.46 45.34 -4.99
N PRO A 9 20.42 45.47 -4.05
CA PRO A 9 21.24 44.34 -3.66
C PRO A 9 20.30 43.27 -3.10
N ASN A 10 20.36 42.07 -3.69
CA ASN A 10 19.70 40.90 -3.12
C ASN A 10 20.32 40.63 -1.74
N LEU A 11 19.68 41.14 -0.70
CA LEU A 11 19.85 40.72 0.70
C LEU A 11 19.23 39.32 0.85
N THR A 12 19.73 38.35 0.07
CA THR A 12 19.45 36.95 0.32
C THR A 12 20.22 36.58 1.59
N SER A 13 19.65 36.94 2.73
CA SER A 13 19.98 36.39 4.04
C SER A 13 20.06 34.89 3.88
N ASP A 14 21.22 34.31 4.21
CA ASP A 14 21.52 32.89 4.06
C ASP A 14 20.45 32.05 4.80
N PRO A 15 19.48 31.42 4.09
CA PRO A 15 18.31 30.79 4.70
C PRO A 15 18.68 29.60 5.61
N ASP A 16 19.85 29.01 5.36
CA ASP A 16 20.31 27.77 6.00
C ASP A 16 20.83 27.99 7.42
N PHE A 17 21.38 29.16 7.72
CA PHE A 17 21.81 29.50 9.09
C PHE A 17 20.61 29.69 10.01
N PHE A 18 19.65 30.52 9.59
CA PHE A 18 18.44 30.80 10.36
C PHE A 18 17.53 29.59 10.46
N GLY A 19 17.47 28.76 9.42
CA GLY A 19 16.69 27.53 9.43
C GLY A 19 17.15 26.52 10.48
N ARG A 20 18.46 26.35 10.64
CA ARG A 20 19.04 25.48 11.68
C ARG A 20 18.86 26.07 13.07
N PHE A 21 18.96 27.39 13.20
CA PHE A 21 18.75 28.10 14.46
C PHE A 21 17.29 28.00 14.94
N ALA A 22 16.31 28.24 14.05
CA ALA A 22 14.89 28.12 14.34
C ALA A 22 14.51 26.69 14.75
N GLU A 23 15.07 25.67 14.11
CA GLU A 23 14.84 24.26 14.46
C GLU A 23 15.45 23.88 15.82
N ARG A 24 16.58 24.50 16.20
CA ARG A 24 17.15 24.36 17.54
C ARG A 24 16.28 25.08 18.59
N PHE A 25 15.82 26.29 18.28
CA PHE A 25 14.94 27.10 19.14
C PHE A 25 13.58 26.44 19.37
N ALA A 26 12.97 25.88 18.33
CA ALA A 26 11.70 25.17 18.42
C ALA A 26 11.81 23.93 19.33
N ARG A 27 12.89 23.14 19.18
CA ARG A 27 13.16 22.01 20.08
C ARG A 27 13.43 22.46 21.51
N TYR A 28 14.10 23.60 21.69
CA TYR A 28 14.41 24.14 23.00
C TYR A 28 13.15 24.64 23.74
N MET A 29 12.28 25.40 23.07
CA MET A 29 11.02 25.88 23.65
C MET A 29 9.98 24.78 23.89
N GLY A 30 9.99 23.70 23.11
CA GLY A 30 9.07 22.57 23.29
C GLY A 30 9.40 21.65 24.47
N THR A 31 10.51 21.88 25.18
CA THR A 31 10.96 21.03 26.30
C THR A 31 10.52 21.61 27.64
N ALA A 32 9.92 20.79 28.53
CA ALA A 32 9.50 21.20 29.87
C ALA A 32 10.63 21.83 30.72
N ASN A 33 11.88 21.45 30.45
CA ASN A 33 13.08 21.98 31.11
C ASN A 33 13.28 23.49 30.87
N PHE A 34 12.84 24.04 29.73
CA PHE A 34 12.97 25.47 29.44
C PHE A 34 12.11 26.31 30.39
N LEU A 35 10.86 25.89 30.59
CA LEU A 35 9.94 26.54 31.52
C LEU A 35 10.48 26.50 32.95
N LEU A 36 10.98 25.33 33.39
CA LEU A 36 11.59 25.18 34.72
C LEU A 36 12.77 26.13 34.91
N TYR A 37 13.70 26.18 33.94
CA TYR A 37 14.84 27.09 34.00
C TYR A 37 14.42 28.56 34.09
N MET A 38 13.45 28.99 33.26
CA MET A 38 12.94 30.36 33.29
C MET A 38 12.25 30.71 34.61
N THR A 39 11.46 29.79 35.18
CA THR A 39 10.85 30.00 36.49
C THR A 39 11.90 30.12 37.59
N VAL A 40 12.91 29.25 37.60
CA VAL A 40 14.01 29.32 38.57
C VAL A 40 14.77 30.63 38.42
N PHE A 41 15.06 31.07 37.19
CA PHE A 41 15.71 32.36 36.94
C PHE A 41 14.93 33.54 37.54
N VAL A 42 13.61 33.60 37.34
CA VAL A 42 12.76 34.66 37.91
C VAL A 42 12.76 34.61 39.44
N ILE A 43 12.63 33.42 40.03
CA ILE A 43 12.67 33.24 41.49
C ILE A 43 14.01 33.70 42.06
N VAL A 44 15.12 33.32 41.44
CA VAL A 44 16.47 33.71 41.87
C VAL A 44 16.66 35.22 41.74
N TRP A 45 16.18 35.83 40.66
CA TRP A 45 16.25 37.29 40.47
C TRP A 45 15.51 38.04 41.58
N ILE A 46 14.28 37.61 41.87
CA ILE A 46 13.47 38.18 42.96
C ILE A 46 14.18 37.96 44.29
N ALA A 47 14.67 36.76 44.57
CA ALA A 47 15.35 36.43 45.82
C ALA A 47 16.61 37.30 46.05
N ILE A 48 17.45 37.48 45.03
CA ILE A 48 18.64 38.33 45.11
C ILE A 48 18.26 39.79 45.42
N ASN A 49 17.21 40.31 44.78
CA ASN A 49 16.74 41.68 44.99
C ASN A 49 16.06 41.89 46.35
N VAL A 50 15.30 40.90 46.84
CA VAL A 50 14.60 40.96 48.13
C VAL A 50 15.56 40.80 49.30
N VAL A 51 16.54 39.90 49.20
CA VAL A 51 17.57 39.72 50.24
C VAL A 51 18.52 40.93 50.29
N GLY A 52 18.52 41.77 49.24
CA GLY A 52 19.34 42.96 49.18
C GLY A 52 20.82 42.59 49.21
N LEU A 53 21.26 41.73 48.28
CA LEU A 53 22.67 41.37 48.17
C LEU A 53 23.48 42.67 47.99
N PHE A 54 24.39 42.98 48.93
CA PHE A 54 25.18 44.22 49.05
C PHE A 54 24.48 45.46 49.65
N GLY A 55 23.30 45.36 50.26
CA GLY A 55 22.61 46.51 50.88
C GLY A 55 22.10 47.54 49.87
N LEU A 56 22.19 47.23 48.57
CA LEU A 56 21.71 48.04 47.47
C LEU A 56 20.54 47.32 46.80
N HIS A 57 19.36 47.94 46.78
CA HIS A 57 18.20 47.40 46.09
C HIS A 57 18.35 47.70 44.60
N TRP A 58 18.90 46.76 43.85
CA TRP A 58 19.21 46.95 42.43
C TRP A 58 17.95 47.05 41.56
N ASP A 59 16.87 46.36 41.95
CA ASP A 59 15.55 46.37 41.29
C ASP A 59 14.43 46.33 42.34
N PRO A 60 14.08 47.48 42.97
CA PRO A 60 12.99 47.55 43.96
C PRO A 60 11.63 47.20 43.33
N TYR A 61 10.67 46.74 44.16
CA TYR A 61 9.29 46.50 43.73
C TYR A 61 8.74 47.74 43.01
N PRO A 62 8.29 47.66 41.74
CA PRO A 62 7.73 46.50 41.03
C PRO A 62 8.66 45.75 40.03
N PHE A 63 9.98 45.71 40.24
CA PHE A 63 10.96 45.01 39.38
C PHE A 63 11.00 45.55 37.92
N ILE A 64 11.32 46.84 37.77
CA ILE A 64 11.32 47.52 36.46
C ILE A 64 12.34 46.93 35.50
N LEU A 65 13.50 46.49 35.99
CA LEU A 65 14.57 45.95 35.14
C LEU A 65 14.20 44.57 34.60
N LEU A 66 13.62 43.71 35.44
CA LEU A 66 13.09 42.42 35.00
C LEU A 66 12.01 42.61 33.93
N ASN A 67 11.10 43.56 34.13
CA ASN A 67 10.05 43.85 33.17
C ASN A 67 10.60 44.41 31.85
N LEU A 68 11.62 45.27 31.93
CA LEU A 68 12.31 45.79 30.75
C LEU A 68 12.96 44.67 29.94
N PHE A 69 13.62 43.73 30.64
CA PHE A 69 14.22 42.56 30.00
C PHE A 69 13.19 41.69 29.28
N PHE A 70 12.04 41.38 29.92
CA PHE A 70 10.95 40.64 29.28
C PHE A 70 10.37 41.39 28.07
N SER A 71 10.22 42.71 28.18
CA SER A 71 9.72 43.56 27.08
C SER A 71 10.66 43.53 25.88
N THR A 72 11.97 43.64 26.10
CA THR A 72 12.98 43.51 25.04
C THR A 72 13.03 42.08 24.48
N GLN A 73 12.90 41.06 25.34
CA GLN A 73 12.87 39.66 24.91
C GLN A 73 11.70 39.39 23.96
N ALA A 74 10.50 39.89 24.27
CA ALA A 74 9.34 39.78 23.40
C ALA A 74 9.54 40.54 22.08
N SER A 75 10.11 41.75 22.16
CA SER A 75 10.38 42.60 20.99
C SER A 75 11.35 41.95 19.99
N TYR A 76 12.40 41.27 20.46
CA TYR A 76 13.33 40.55 19.59
C TYR A 76 12.79 39.17 19.14
N ALA A 77 11.88 38.56 19.92
CA ALA A 77 11.24 37.31 19.53
C ALA A 77 10.33 37.48 18.30
N ALA A 78 9.59 38.59 18.19
CA ALA A 78 8.66 38.83 17.09
C ALA A 78 9.29 38.70 15.67
N PRO A 79 10.41 39.36 15.32
CA PRO A 79 11.03 39.19 14.01
C PRO A 79 11.59 37.78 13.80
N LEU A 80 12.11 37.15 14.84
CA LEU A 80 12.61 35.77 14.77
C LEU A 80 11.46 34.79 14.47
N ILE A 81 10.33 34.96 15.14
CA ILE A 81 9.12 34.16 14.92
C ILE A 81 8.60 34.37 13.50
N LEU A 82 8.54 35.62 13.00
CA LEU A 82 8.08 35.92 11.65
C LEU A 82 8.94 35.22 10.59
N LEU A 83 10.27 35.20 10.78
CA LEU A 83 11.17 34.48 9.87
C LEU A 83 11.01 32.95 9.99
N ALA A 84 10.77 32.43 11.19
CA ALA A 84 10.50 31.01 11.38
C ALA A 84 9.17 30.59 10.72
N GLN A 85 8.15 31.45 10.79
CA GLN A 85 6.83 31.25 10.17
C GLN A 85 6.92 31.25 8.65
N ASN A 86 7.58 32.24 8.02
CA ASN A 86 7.74 32.26 6.55
C ASN A 86 8.35 30.96 6.01
N ARG A 87 9.31 30.38 6.74
CA ARG A 87 9.94 29.12 6.34
C ARG A 87 9.04 27.90 6.59
N GLN A 88 8.20 27.94 7.62
CA GLN A 88 7.19 26.92 7.86
C GLN A 88 6.18 26.93 6.71
N ASP A 89 5.71 28.12 6.31
CA ASP A 89 4.76 28.31 5.20
C ASP A 89 5.34 27.83 3.86
N ASP A 90 6.63 28.07 3.60
CA ASP A 90 7.32 27.55 2.41
C ASP A 90 7.38 26.02 2.38
N ARG A 91 7.68 25.38 3.51
CA ARG A 91 7.67 23.91 3.64
C ARG A 91 6.27 23.35 3.46
N ASP A 92 5.29 23.96 4.11
CA ASP A 92 3.88 23.55 4.05
C ASP A 92 3.38 23.67 2.61
N ARG A 93 3.77 24.72 1.87
CA ARG A 93 3.47 24.87 0.44
C ARG A 93 4.05 23.74 -0.42
N VAL A 94 5.32 23.37 -0.21
CA VAL A 94 5.95 22.26 -0.94
C VAL A 94 5.25 20.94 -0.61
N GLN A 95 4.90 20.73 0.66
CA GLN A 95 4.19 19.54 1.09
C GLN A 95 2.80 19.44 0.46
N ILE A 96 2.05 20.54 0.38
CA ILE A 96 0.75 20.61 -0.29
C ILE A 96 0.87 20.28 -1.78
N GLU A 97 1.87 20.82 -2.48
CA GLU A 97 2.08 20.55 -3.90
C GLU A 97 2.42 19.07 -4.15
N GLN A 98 3.29 18.49 -3.31
CA GLN A 98 3.61 17.06 -3.39
C GLN A 98 2.40 16.18 -3.10
N ASP A 99 1.59 16.55 -2.10
CA ASP A 99 0.37 15.82 -1.75
C ASP A 99 -0.64 15.87 -2.91
N ARG A 100 -0.79 17.03 -3.54
CA ARG A 100 -1.62 17.20 -4.74
C ARG A 100 -1.15 16.29 -5.88
N SER A 101 0.15 16.30 -6.19
CA SER A 101 0.71 15.43 -7.24
C SER A 101 0.57 13.94 -6.92
N ARG A 102 0.73 13.55 -5.65
CA ARG A 102 0.48 12.17 -5.20
C ARG A 102 -0.98 11.78 -5.35
N ASN A 103 -1.90 12.67 -4.99
CA ASN A 103 -3.33 12.40 -5.08
C ASN A 103 -3.79 12.23 -6.54
N GLU A 104 -3.24 13.04 -7.46
CA GLU A 104 -3.47 12.87 -8.90
C GLU A 104 -2.98 11.50 -9.42
N ARG A 105 -1.80 11.06 -8.98
CA ARG A 105 -1.28 9.71 -9.33
C ARG A 105 -2.14 8.60 -8.74
N ASN A 106 -2.54 8.71 -7.48
CA ASN A 106 -3.41 7.72 -6.83
C ASN A 106 -4.76 7.61 -7.54
N LEU A 107 -5.32 8.73 -8.00
CA LEU A 107 -6.55 8.74 -8.79
C LEU A 107 -6.34 8.03 -10.14
N ALA A 108 -5.25 8.32 -10.84
CA ALA A 108 -4.91 7.64 -12.08
C ALA A 108 -4.69 6.13 -11.90
N ASP A 109 -3.99 5.71 -10.85
CA ASP A 109 -3.77 4.30 -10.51
C ASP A 109 -5.11 3.61 -10.18
N THR A 110 -5.99 4.28 -9.45
CA THR A 110 -7.33 3.76 -9.13
C THR A 110 -8.18 3.61 -10.39
N GLU A 111 -8.15 4.58 -11.30
CA GLU A 111 -8.83 4.48 -12.59
C GLU A 111 -8.26 3.34 -13.44
N TYR A 112 -6.94 3.17 -13.45
CA TYR A 112 -6.27 2.09 -14.16
C TYR A 112 -6.69 0.72 -13.62
N LEU A 113 -6.57 0.52 -12.30
CA LEU A 113 -6.99 -0.72 -11.64
C LEU A 113 -8.48 -1.00 -11.86
N THR A 114 -9.34 0.02 -11.84
CA THR A 114 -10.78 -0.15 -12.10
C THR A 114 -11.05 -0.63 -13.53
N ARG A 115 -10.32 -0.08 -14.52
CA ARG A 115 -10.41 -0.52 -15.93
C ARG A 115 -9.90 -1.95 -16.09
N GLU A 116 -8.77 -2.29 -15.48
CA GLU A 116 -8.22 -3.65 -15.51
C GLU A 116 -9.16 -4.65 -14.85
N VAL A 117 -9.74 -4.32 -13.69
CA VAL A 117 -10.74 -5.16 -13.02
C VAL A 117 -12.00 -5.34 -13.88
N ALA A 118 -12.45 -4.29 -14.59
CA ALA A 118 -13.56 -4.41 -15.52
C ALA A 118 -13.24 -5.33 -16.70
N ALA A 119 -12.04 -5.24 -17.27
CA ALA A 119 -11.57 -6.13 -18.33
C ALA A 119 -11.43 -7.59 -17.87
N LEU A 120 -10.84 -7.80 -16.69
CA LEU A 120 -10.76 -9.11 -16.04
C LEU A 120 -12.14 -9.71 -15.76
N ARG A 121 -13.11 -8.89 -15.37
CA ARG A 121 -14.50 -9.33 -15.16
C ARG A 121 -15.17 -9.79 -16.46
N ILE A 122 -14.93 -9.11 -17.58
CA ILE A 122 -15.50 -9.48 -18.88
C ILE A 122 -14.91 -10.82 -19.34
N THR A 123 -13.59 -10.97 -19.30
CA THR A 123 -12.91 -12.22 -19.68
C THR A 123 -13.32 -13.39 -18.78
N LEU A 124 -13.44 -13.19 -17.46
CA LEU A 124 -13.97 -14.20 -16.54
C LEU A 124 -15.42 -14.57 -16.84
N ARG A 125 -16.27 -13.63 -17.27
CA ARG A 125 -17.66 -13.92 -17.64
C ARG A 125 -17.74 -14.83 -18.86
N GLU A 126 -16.84 -14.65 -19.83
CA GLU A 126 -16.76 -15.50 -21.02
C GLU A 126 -16.34 -16.93 -20.67
N VAL A 127 -15.33 -17.11 -19.82
CA VAL A 127 -14.78 -18.43 -19.44
C VAL A 127 -15.61 -19.14 -18.35
N ALA A 128 -16.22 -18.40 -17.42
CA ALA A 128 -16.96 -18.94 -16.29
C ALA A 128 -18.48 -18.95 -16.51
N THR A 129 -18.96 -18.98 -17.76
CA THR A 129 -20.39 -19.24 -17.97
C THR A 129 -20.67 -20.65 -17.46
N ARG A 130 -21.64 -20.78 -16.54
CA ARG A 130 -22.02 -22.04 -15.89
C ARG A 130 -22.17 -23.19 -16.88
N ASP A 131 -22.66 -22.89 -18.08
CA ASP A 131 -22.89 -23.88 -19.13
C ASP A 131 -21.59 -24.38 -19.77
N PHE A 132 -20.55 -23.55 -19.91
CA PHE A 132 -19.23 -23.97 -20.40
C PHE A 132 -18.51 -24.87 -19.38
N VAL A 133 -18.48 -24.44 -18.11
CA VAL A 133 -17.90 -25.27 -17.04
C VAL A 133 -18.63 -26.60 -16.91
N ARG A 134 -19.96 -26.59 -17.10
CA ARG A 134 -20.78 -27.80 -17.09
C ARG A 134 -20.56 -28.68 -18.32
N SER A 135 -20.37 -28.10 -19.51
CA SER A 135 -20.10 -28.87 -20.72
C SER A 135 -18.72 -29.49 -20.68
N GLU A 136 -17.70 -28.78 -20.20
CA GLU A 136 -16.34 -29.33 -20.04
C GLU A 136 -16.29 -30.43 -18.97
N LEU A 137 -16.93 -30.21 -17.81
CA LEU A 137 -17.03 -31.27 -16.79
C LEU A 137 -17.75 -32.52 -17.31
N ARG A 138 -18.79 -32.35 -18.13
CA ARG A 138 -19.48 -33.48 -18.78
C ARG A 138 -18.61 -34.15 -19.83
N GLY A 139 -17.95 -33.37 -20.68
CA GLY A 139 -17.04 -33.89 -21.71
C GLY A 139 -15.92 -34.72 -21.09
N LEU A 140 -15.27 -34.20 -20.05
CA LEU A 140 -14.23 -34.94 -19.31
C LEU A 140 -14.77 -36.20 -18.63
N LEU A 141 -15.97 -36.15 -18.04
CA LEU A 141 -16.61 -37.34 -17.46
C LEU A 141 -16.92 -38.40 -18.54
N GLU A 142 -17.40 -37.97 -19.70
CA GLU A 142 -17.77 -38.85 -20.80
C GLU A 142 -16.53 -39.48 -21.45
N ASP A 143 -15.44 -38.73 -21.62
CA ASP A 143 -14.14 -39.27 -22.03
C ASP A 143 -13.61 -40.33 -21.06
N LEU A 144 -13.69 -40.08 -19.74
CA LEU A 144 -13.27 -41.07 -18.75
C LEU A 144 -14.13 -42.34 -18.76
N LEU A 145 -15.44 -42.21 -18.93
CA LEU A 145 -16.35 -43.35 -19.06
C LEU A 145 -16.09 -44.13 -20.36
N ALA A 146 -15.84 -43.45 -21.47
CA ALA A 146 -15.54 -44.08 -22.75
C ALA A 146 -14.21 -44.86 -22.73
N LEU A 147 -13.22 -44.36 -21.99
CA LEU A 147 -11.97 -45.08 -21.73
C LEU A 147 -12.22 -46.35 -20.91
N GLN A 148 -13.04 -46.26 -19.86
CA GLN A 148 -13.41 -47.43 -19.03
C GLN A 148 -14.18 -48.50 -19.81
N ASP A 149 -15.08 -48.10 -20.70
CA ASP A 149 -15.89 -49.02 -21.52
C ASP A 149 -15.06 -49.70 -22.62
N ASN A 150 -14.12 -48.96 -23.24
CA ASN A 150 -13.15 -49.56 -24.16
C ASN A 150 -12.25 -50.58 -23.46
N ASP A 151 -11.77 -50.30 -22.25
CA ASP A 151 -10.99 -51.27 -21.47
C ASP A 151 -11.82 -52.53 -21.14
N ALA A 152 -13.12 -52.37 -20.84
CA ALA A 152 -14.04 -53.47 -20.60
C ALA A 152 -14.33 -54.32 -21.86
N GLU A 153 -14.50 -53.69 -23.03
CA GLU A 153 -14.67 -54.39 -24.31
C GLU A 153 -13.39 -55.14 -24.72
N THR A 154 -12.22 -54.53 -24.51
CA THR A 154 -10.93 -55.14 -24.83
C THR A 154 -10.69 -56.39 -23.99
N HIS A 155 -10.98 -56.33 -22.68
CA HIS A 155 -10.95 -57.50 -21.80
C HIS A 155 -12.00 -58.57 -22.15
N SER A 156 -13.19 -58.16 -22.61
CA SER A 156 -14.26 -59.09 -23.01
C SER A 156 -13.96 -59.82 -24.32
N ARG A 157 -13.29 -59.17 -25.28
CA ARG A 157 -12.82 -59.80 -26.53
C ARG A 157 -11.72 -60.82 -26.26
N ASP A 158 -10.75 -60.48 -25.43
CA ASP A 158 -9.68 -61.40 -25.00
C ASP A 158 -10.24 -62.64 -24.25
N SER A 159 -11.28 -62.44 -23.45
CA SER A 159 -12.00 -63.51 -22.75
C SER A 159 -12.87 -64.40 -23.67
N ARG A 160 -13.35 -63.88 -24.82
CA ARG A 160 -14.12 -64.67 -25.79
C ARG A 160 -13.23 -65.47 -26.73
N ASP A 161 -12.08 -64.93 -27.12
CA ASP A 161 -11.13 -65.62 -28.00
C ASP A 161 -10.54 -66.85 -27.28
N SER A 162 -10.19 -66.71 -26.00
CA SER A 162 -9.78 -67.83 -25.14
C SER A 162 -10.86 -68.91 -24.92
N ARG A 163 -12.14 -68.56 -25.06
CA ARG A 163 -13.28 -69.51 -24.94
C ARG A 163 -13.57 -70.25 -26.24
N THR A 164 -13.29 -69.64 -27.39
CA THR A 164 -13.56 -70.22 -28.72
C THR A 164 -12.49 -71.23 -29.14
N SER A 165 -11.29 -71.19 -28.54
CA SER A 165 -10.21 -72.15 -28.76
C SER A 165 -10.40 -73.53 -28.07
N ARG A 166 -11.48 -73.74 -27.29
CA ARG A 166 -11.76 -75.01 -26.58
C ARG A 166 -12.94 -75.79 -27.17
N SER A 167 -12.87 -76.25 -28.43
CA SER A 167 -13.73 -77.35 -28.90
C SER A 167 -13.19 -78.06 -30.15
N PRO A 168 -12.81 -79.36 -30.10
CA PRO A 168 -12.46 -80.13 -31.29
C PRO A 168 -13.51 -81.21 -31.66
N ALA A 169 -13.88 -81.18 -32.95
CA ALA A 169 -14.18 -82.28 -33.88
C ALA A 169 -14.88 -83.56 -33.40
N THR A 170 -15.95 -83.96 -34.10
CA THR A 170 -16.06 -85.34 -34.64
C THR A 170 -16.82 -85.33 -35.96
N SER A 171 -16.22 -86.02 -36.93
CA SER A 171 -16.51 -86.04 -38.35
C SER A 171 -16.89 -87.47 -38.79
N SER A 172 -17.86 -87.57 -39.69
CA SER A 172 -17.94 -88.49 -40.85
C SER A 172 -18.53 -89.92 -40.76
N ILE A 173 -18.98 -90.33 -41.97
CA ILE A 173 -19.20 -91.67 -42.58
C ILE A 173 -20.68 -92.13 -42.59
N ARG A 174 -21.47 -92.14 -43.69
CA ARG A 174 -21.45 -92.75 -45.06
C ARG A 174 -22.22 -94.09 -45.15
N ALA A 175 -23.10 -94.18 -46.17
CA ALA A 175 -23.50 -95.34 -47.00
C ALA A 175 -24.87 -96.06 -46.78
N VAL A 176 -25.75 -95.86 -47.79
CA VAL A 176 -26.37 -96.86 -48.71
C VAL A 176 -27.34 -97.94 -48.18
N SER A 177 -28.50 -98.03 -48.87
CA SER A 177 -29.20 -99.25 -49.36
C SER A 177 -30.60 -99.59 -48.82
N ALA A 178 -31.57 -99.42 -49.72
CA ALA A 178 -32.57 -100.40 -50.17
C ALA A 178 -33.79 -100.82 -49.31
N LYS A 179 -34.88 -100.97 -50.09
CA LYS A 179 -36.14 -101.73 -49.91
C LYS A 179 -37.20 -101.07 -49.00
N ARG A 180 -38.43 -100.77 -49.45
CA ARG A 180 -39.49 -101.49 -50.23
C ARG A 180 -40.65 -101.74 -49.26
N THR A 181 -41.88 -101.64 -49.79
CA THR A 181 -43.15 -102.26 -49.32
C THR A 181 -43.80 -101.63 -48.06
N THR A 182 -44.77 -100.71 -48.23
CA THR A 182 -46.24 -100.88 -48.38
C THR A 182 -47.02 -100.88 -47.06
N ASN A 183 -47.99 -99.96 -47.00
CA ASN A 183 -49.30 -99.89 -46.31
C ASN A 183 -49.90 -101.18 -45.69
N PRO A 184 -50.97 -101.10 -44.85
CA PRO A 184 -51.97 -100.02 -44.72
C PRO A 184 -52.02 -99.27 -43.38
#